data_AF-A0A356QN61-F1
#
_entry.id   AF-A0A356QN61-F1
#
_cell.length_a   1.000
_cell.length_b   1.000
_cell.length_c   1.000
_cell.angle_alpha   90.00
_cell.angle_beta   90.00
_cell.angle_gamma   90.00
#
_symmetry.space_group_name_H-M   'P 1'
#
loop_
_entity.id
_entity.type
_entity.pdbx_description
1 polymer ?
#
loop_
_entity_poly.entity_id
_entity_poly.type
_entity_poly.pdbx_seq_one_letter_code
_entity_poly.pdbx_strand_id
1 'polypeptide(L)'
;EPFTPANFGRRLRSYFRAELAIDRLAGNWRIVTADGREVLAVRRDLSEARELRNQMQAAVTARRTGPGVVPDITDLVGDANEPQRELLLDETTLDRLAAGKRRIRFRGWSAFICGLFLGVGMSLAIWQRGRRSPEVAARAGVARTFRSPRNFPAMTVFENILVTVEQGIYRKSSAWWPHINKANCIERTEELIRSVGLIDQSFSFASDLTRYEQRCLGIARGLAMDPRILLIDEPADGMNTQQQHALAGILKDVCKGVLTLVVTSAGNDPVALICDRTVHLSPH
;
A
#
# COMPACT_ATOMS: atom_id res chain seq x y z
N GLU A 1 32.32 -11.13 -17.34
CA GLU A 1 32.37 -9.68 -17.66
C GLU A 1 32.05 -8.83 -16.42
N PRO A 2 32.48 -7.55 -16.32
CA PRO A 2 32.07 -6.67 -15.22
C PRO A 2 30.56 -6.42 -15.23
N PHE A 3 29.97 -6.28 -14.04
CA PHE A 3 28.54 -6.00 -13.88
C PHE A 3 28.24 -4.56 -14.29
N THR A 4 27.42 -4.37 -15.32
CA THR A 4 26.92 -3.05 -15.74
C THR A 4 25.39 -3.08 -15.86
N PRO A 5 24.69 -1.97 -15.59
CA PRO A 5 23.23 -1.90 -15.71
C PRO A 5 22.73 -2.28 -17.11
N ALA A 6 23.48 -1.90 -18.15
CA ALA A 6 23.17 -2.23 -19.55
C ALA A 6 23.27 -3.75 -19.85
N ASN A 7 24.16 -4.47 -19.16
CA ASN A 7 24.36 -5.91 -19.35
C ASN A 7 23.50 -6.77 -18.41
N PHE A 8 22.88 -6.16 -17.39
CA PHE A 8 22.03 -6.87 -16.42
C PHE A 8 20.85 -7.58 -17.10
N GLY A 9 20.08 -6.86 -17.92
CA GLY A 9 18.92 -7.44 -18.61
C GLY A 9 19.30 -8.59 -19.56
N ARG A 10 20.45 -8.47 -20.25
CA ARG A 10 20.97 -9.51 -21.14
C ARG A 10 21.38 -10.76 -20.34
N ARG A 11 22.11 -10.58 -19.23
CA ARG A 11 22.50 -11.69 -18.34
C ARG A 11 21.32 -12.38 -17.68
N LEU A 12 20.34 -11.61 -17.22
CA LEU A 12 19.11 -12.14 -16.65
C LEU A 12 18.39 -13.03 -17.67
N ARG A 13 18.28 -12.56 -18.93
CA ARG A 13 17.71 -13.32 -20.04
C ARG A 13 18.51 -14.60 -20.33
N SER A 14 19.84 -14.53 -20.36
CA SER A 14 20.73 -15.69 -20.57
C SER A 14 20.61 -16.72 -19.44
N TYR A 15 20.51 -16.29 -18.19
CA TYR A 15 20.28 -17.17 -17.04
C TYR A 15 18.96 -17.92 -17.15
N PHE A 16 17.86 -17.21 -17.45
CA PHE A 16 16.55 -17.84 -17.66
C PHE A 16 16.48 -18.72 -18.92
N ARG A 17 17.35 -18.50 -19.91
CA ARG A 17 17.50 -19.38 -21.08
C ARG A 17 18.47 -20.55 -20.84
N ALA A 18 19.10 -20.60 -19.66
CA ALA A 18 20.13 -21.56 -19.29
C ALA A 18 21.28 -21.59 -20.31
N GLU A 19 21.69 -20.42 -20.79
CA GLU A 19 22.86 -20.25 -21.66
C GLU A 19 24.16 -20.39 -20.86
N LEU A 20 25.21 -20.91 -21.50
CA LEU A 20 26.55 -20.97 -20.92
C LEU A 20 27.07 -19.56 -20.61
N ALA A 21 27.70 -19.40 -19.46
CA ALA A 21 28.23 -18.13 -18.99
C ALA A 21 29.76 -18.12 -19.01
N ILE A 22 30.34 -16.93 -19.03
CA ILE A 22 31.80 -16.73 -18.93
C ILE A 22 32.09 -15.99 -17.64
N ASP A 23 32.88 -16.64 -16.78
CA ASP A 23 33.34 -16.12 -15.51
C ASP A 23 34.85 -15.84 -15.54
N ARG A 24 35.33 -14.91 -14.70
CA ARG A 24 36.76 -14.57 -14.59
C ARG A 24 37.25 -14.92 -13.20
N LEU A 25 38.20 -15.86 -13.11
CA LEU A 25 38.82 -16.23 -11.83
C LEU A 25 40.34 -16.36 -11.99
N ALA A 26 41.08 -15.69 -11.11
CA ALA A 26 42.55 -15.75 -11.06
C ALA A 26 43.24 -15.45 -12.41
N GLY A 27 42.77 -14.43 -13.13
CA GLY A 27 43.35 -14.01 -14.41
C GLY A 27 42.90 -14.82 -15.64
N ASN A 28 42.23 -15.96 -15.44
CA ASN A 28 41.73 -16.80 -16.53
C ASN A 28 40.21 -16.65 -16.72
N TRP A 29 39.75 -16.91 -17.95
CA TRP A 29 38.35 -16.90 -18.35
C TRP A 29 37.80 -18.32 -18.40
N ARG A 30 36.75 -18.59 -17.64
CA ARG A 30 36.12 -19.90 -17.49
C ARG A 30 34.76 -19.91 -18.15
N ILE A 31 34.50 -20.90 -18.99
CA ILE A 31 33.16 -21.18 -19.52
C ILE A 31 32.48 -22.07 -18.49
N VAL A 32 31.36 -21.60 -17.96
CA VAL A 32 30.62 -22.28 -16.90
C VAL A 32 29.18 -22.52 -17.31
N THR A 33 28.55 -23.48 -16.66
CA THR A 33 27.11 -23.70 -16.78
C THR A 33 26.31 -22.48 -16.30
N ALA A 34 25.04 -22.37 -16.71
CA ALA A 34 24.20 -21.22 -16.36
C ALA A 34 24.01 -21.00 -14.85
N ASP A 35 24.14 -22.07 -14.05
CA ASP A 35 24.11 -22.05 -12.59
C ASP A 35 25.51 -21.88 -11.94
N GLY A 36 26.57 -21.80 -12.74
CA GLY A 36 27.94 -21.55 -12.33
C GLY A 36 28.62 -22.71 -11.59
N ARG A 37 28.00 -23.89 -11.54
CA ARG A 37 28.50 -25.04 -10.75
C ARG A 37 29.59 -25.84 -11.44
N GLU A 38 29.52 -25.95 -12.76
CA GLU A 38 30.47 -26.72 -13.55
C GLU A 38 31.28 -25.80 -14.47
N VAL A 39 32.59 -26.06 -14.53
CA VAL A 39 33.53 -25.39 -15.44
C VAL A 39 33.77 -26.32 -16.63
N LEU A 40 33.37 -25.89 -17.82
CA LEU A 40 33.47 -26.67 -19.06
C LEU A 40 34.80 -26.45 -19.78
N ALA A 41 35.34 -25.23 -19.72
CA ALA A 41 36.63 -24.90 -20.31
C ALA A 41 37.26 -23.67 -19.68
N VAL A 42 38.58 -23.54 -19.78
CA VAL A 42 39.35 -22.39 -19.31
C VAL A 42 40.22 -21.85 -20.43
N ARG A 43 40.23 -20.53 -20.62
CA ARG A 43 41.06 -19.81 -21.60
C ARG A 43 41.75 -18.61 -20.96
N ARG A 44 42.88 -18.20 -21.52
CA ARG A 44 43.66 -17.06 -21.03
C ARG A 44 43.15 -15.74 -21.62
N ASP A 45 42.65 -15.77 -22.85
CA ASP A 45 42.05 -14.61 -23.51
C ASP A 45 40.51 -14.63 -23.50
N LEU A 46 39.91 -13.45 -23.45
CA LEU A 46 38.45 -13.25 -23.42
C LEU A 46 37.80 -13.54 -24.76
N SER A 47 38.46 -13.17 -25.87
CA SER A 47 37.92 -13.35 -27.22
C SER A 47 37.81 -14.84 -27.55
N GLU A 48 38.88 -15.60 -27.29
CA GLU A 48 38.88 -17.06 -27.42
C GLU A 48 37.83 -17.74 -26.52
N ALA A 49 37.67 -17.26 -25.28
CA ALA A 49 36.64 -17.78 -24.37
C ALA A 49 35.22 -17.54 -24.91
N ARG A 50 34.99 -16.42 -25.59
CA ARG A 50 33.69 -16.06 -26.18
C ARG A 50 33.35 -16.92 -27.37
N GLU A 51 34.30 -17.12 -28.28
CA GLU A 51 34.14 -17.97 -29.47
C GLU A 51 33.82 -19.40 -29.06
N LEU A 52 34.63 -19.98 -28.16
CA LEU A 52 34.42 -21.33 -27.67
C LEU A 52 33.07 -21.49 -26.96
N ARG A 53 32.66 -20.49 -26.17
CA ARG A 53 31.34 -20.51 -25.51
C ARG A 53 30.20 -20.48 -26.54
N ASN A 54 30.33 -19.68 -27.60
CA ASN A 54 29.31 -19.60 -28.66
C ASN A 54 29.21 -20.94 -29.41
N GLN A 55 30.33 -21.57 -29.75
CA GLN A 55 30.37 -22.89 -30.39
C GLN A 55 29.73 -23.97 -29.49
N MET A 56 30.11 -24.02 -28.21
CA MET A 56 29.51 -24.95 -27.24
C MET A 56 28.01 -24.69 -27.06
N GLN A 57 27.60 -23.43 -27.02
CA GLN A 57 26.19 -23.06 -26.91
C GLN A 57 25.39 -23.52 -28.14
N ALA A 58 25.94 -23.34 -29.35
CA ALA A 58 25.32 -23.79 -30.59
C ALA A 58 25.18 -25.32 -30.63
N ALA A 59 26.21 -26.07 -30.22
CA ALA A 59 26.16 -27.53 -30.12
C ALA A 59 25.07 -28.02 -29.14
N VAL A 60 24.98 -27.40 -27.95
CA VAL A 60 23.95 -27.74 -26.96
C VAL A 60 22.54 -27.37 -27.44
N THR A 61 22.40 -26.31 -28.24
CA THR A 61 21.12 -25.93 -28.84
C THR A 61 20.72 -26.90 -29.96
N ALA A 62 21.66 -27.27 -30.85
CA ALA A 62 21.44 -28.18 -31.97
C ALA A 62 21.04 -29.59 -31.51
N ARG A 63 21.68 -30.13 -30.46
CA ARG A 63 21.35 -31.45 -29.88
C ARG A 63 19.94 -31.49 -29.27
N ARG A 64 19.37 -30.33 -28.92
CA ARG A 64 18.04 -30.20 -28.30
C ARG A 64 16.91 -30.13 -29.33
N THR A 65 17.16 -29.53 -30.49
CA THR A 65 16.26 -29.54 -31.65
C THR A 65 16.47 -30.86 -32.40
N GLY A 66 15.71 -31.91 -32.04
CA GLY A 66 15.67 -33.14 -32.84
C GLY A 66 15.29 -32.86 -34.32
N PRO A 67 15.42 -33.84 -35.22
CA PRO A 67 15.17 -33.63 -36.65
C PRO A 67 13.72 -33.16 -36.86
N GLY A 68 13.54 -31.87 -37.24
CA GLY A 68 12.23 -31.33 -37.62
C GLY A 68 11.78 -30.00 -36.99
N VAL A 69 12.61 -29.24 -36.27
CA VAL A 69 12.22 -27.88 -35.80
C VAL A 69 13.22 -26.84 -36.28
N VAL A 70 12.74 -25.82 -37.00
CA VAL A 70 13.54 -24.75 -37.60
C VAL A 70 14.25 -23.92 -36.50
N PRO A 71 15.59 -23.83 -36.50
CA PRO A 71 16.34 -23.01 -35.56
C PRO A 71 16.05 -21.51 -35.73
N ASP A 72 16.13 -20.74 -34.64
CA ASP A 72 16.09 -19.28 -34.71
C ASP A 72 17.38 -18.76 -35.39
N ILE A 73 17.23 -17.83 -36.33
CA ILE A 73 18.27 -17.37 -37.26
C ILE A 73 19.47 -16.76 -36.50
N THR A 74 19.23 -16.27 -35.28
CA THR A 74 20.27 -15.71 -34.40
C THR A 74 21.28 -16.75 -33.87
N ASP A 75 20.93 -18.03 -33.84
CA ASP A 75 21.83 -19.12 -33.41
C ASP A 75 22.68 -19.69 -34.57
N LEU A 76 22.41 -19.32 -35.82
CA LEU A 76 23.08 -19.81 -37.03
C LEU A 76 24.09 -18.82 -37.62
N VAL A 77 24.30 -17.67 -37.00
CA VAL A 77 25.31 -16.69 -37.46
C VAL A 77 26.69 -17.10 -36.97
N GLY A 78 27.23 -18.14 -37.60
CA GLY A 78 28.63 -18.53 -37.56
C GLY A 78 29.06 -18.84 -38.99
N ASP A 79 30.17 -18.27 -39.43
CA ASP A 79 30.65 -18.33 -40.81
C ASP A 79 30.79 -19.80 -41.28
N ALA A 80 30.14 -20.16 -42.40
CA ALA A 80 30.00 -21.54 -42.85
C ALA A 80 31.31 -22.17 -43.41
N ASN A 81 32.46 -21.49 -43.24
CA ASN A 81 33.75 -21.84 -43.84
C ASN A 81 34.86 -22.17 -42.83
N GLU A 82 34.58 -22.31 -41.53
CA GLU A 82 35.59 -22.78 -40.58
C GLU A 82 35.69 -24.32 -40.54
N PRO A 83 36.91 -24.89 -40.63
CA PRO A 83 37.10 -26.33 -40.49
C PRO A 83 36.65 -26.78 -39.10
N GLN A 84 35.81 -27.81 -39.05
CA GLN A 84 35.30 -28.44 -37.83
C GLN A 84 36.47 -28.88 -36.93
N ARG A 85 36.86 -28.02 -35.98
CA ARG A 85 37.79 -28.38 -34.91
C ARG A 85 37.04 -29.26 -33.91
N GLU A 86 37.60 -30.44 -33.66
CA GLU A 86 37.14 -31.43 -32.69
C GLU A 86 36.60 -30.76 -31.40
N LEU A 87 35.29 -30.90 -31.18
CA LEU A 87 34.64 -30.45 -29.95
C LEU A 87 35.17 -31.28 -28.78
N LEU A 88 35.91 -30.64 -27.88
CA LEU A 88 36.50 -31.22 -26.66
C LEU A 88 35.47 -31.68 -25.60
N LEU A 89 34.19 -31.82 -25.94
CA LEU A 89 33.13 -32.21 -25.01
C LEU A 89 32.62 -33.60 -25.36
N ASP A 90 32.67 -34.50 -24.38
CA ASP A 90 32.14 -35.85 -24.48
C ASP A 90 30.61 -35.84 -24.73
N GLU A 91 30.10 -36.76 -25.54
CA GLU A 91 28.67 -36.80 -25.91
C GLU A 91 27.77 -36.91 -24.66
N THR A 92 28.23 -37.61 -23.63
CA THR A 92 27.50 -37.75 -22.36
C THR A 92 27.33 -36.41 -21.61
N THR A 93 28.27 -35.48 -21.78
CA THR A 93 28.22 -34.14 -21.16
C THR A 93 27.24 -33.23 -21.91
N LEU A 94 27.19 -33.34 -23.24
CA LEU A 94 26.26 -32.59 -24.08
C LEU A 94 24.80 -32.95 -23.78
N ASP A 95 24.50 -34.25 -23.66
CA ASP A 95 23.15 -34.73 -23.37
C ASP A 95 22.68 -34.30 -21.95
N ARG A 96 23.58 -34.29 -20.97
CA ARG A 96 23.30 -33.78 -19.61
C ARG A 96 23.01 -32.28 -19.60
N LEU A 97 23.81 -31.49 -20.33
CA LEU A 97 23.62 -30.04 -20.45
C LEU A 97 22.30 -29.71 -21.16
N ALA A 98 21.96 -30.43 -22.22
CA ALA A 98 20.70 -30.27 -22.95
C ALA A 98 19.47 -30.60 -22.07
N ALA A 99 19.53 -31.69 -21.29
CA ALA A 99 18.46 -32.09 -20.36
C ALA A 99 18.32 -31.13 -19.15
N GLY A 100 19.44 -30.61 -18.64
CA GLY A 100 19.49 -29.69 -17.50
C GLY A 100 18.82 -28.33 -17.75
N LYS A 101 18.86 -27.83 -18.99
CA LYS A 101 18.28 -26.51 -19.37
C LYS A 101 16.79 -26.37 -19.00
N ARG A 102 15.98 -27.43 -19.12
CA ARG A 102 14.53 -27.36 -18.79
C ARG A 102 14.29 -27.22 -17.29
N ARG A 103 15.08 -27.93 -16.47
CA ARG A 103 14.97 -27.95 -15.00
C ARG A 103 15.45 -26.64 -14.38
N ILE A 104 16.54 -26.08 -14.89
CA ILE A 104 17.10 -24.79 -14.44
C ILE A 104 16.13 -23.64 -14.78
N ARG A 105 15.56 -23.64 -16.00
CA ARG A 105 14.58 -22.64 -16.41
C ARG A 105 13.30 -22.69 -15.57
N PHE A 106 12.78 -23.87 -15.25
CA PHE A 106 11.60 -24.01 -14.40
C PHE A 106 11.87 -23.51 -12.97
N ARG A 107 12.97 -23.93 -12.33
CA ARG A 107 13.33 -23.52 -10.96
C ARG A 107 13.61 -22.02 -10.85
N GLY A 108 14.29 -21.45 -11.85
CA GLY A 108 14.55 -20.01 -11.90
C GLY A 108 13.27 -19.21 -12.04
N TRP A 109 12.40 -19.58 -12.99
CA TRP A 109 11.11 -18.91 -13.19
C TRP A 109 10.17 -19.08 -11.99
N SER A 110 10.11 -20.27 -11.38
CA SER A 110 9.28 -20.50 -10.20
C SER A 110 9.76 -19.66 -9.02
N ALA A 111 11.07 -19.61 -8.75
CA ALA A 111 11.62 -18.79 -7.67
C ALA A 111 11.38 -17.29 -7.91
N PHE A 112 11.56 -16.82 -9.15
CA PHE A 112 11.29 -15.43 -9.52
C PHE A 112 9.81 -15.07 -9.37
N ILE A 113 8.91 -15.90 -9.89
CA ILE A 113 7.46 -15.70 -9.79
C ILE A 113 7.03 -15.72 -8.31
N CYS A 114 7.48 -16.70 -7.53
CA CYS A 114 7.18 -16.76 -6.08
C CYS A 114 7.71 -15.52 -5.35
N GLY A 115 8.94 -15.07 -5.63
CA GLY A 115 9.50 -13.86 -5.05
C GLY A 115 8.73 -12.60 -5.43
N LEU A 116 8.28 -12.50 -6.68
CA LEU A 116 7.44 -11.40 -7.17
C LEU A 116 6.09 -11.38 -6.46
N PHE A 117 5.40 -12.52 -6.36
CA PHE A 117 4.12 -12.61 -5.64
C PHE A 117 4.27 -12.27 -4.15
N LEU A 118 5.33 -12.76 -3.50
CA LEU A 118 5.60 -12.46 -2.09
C LEU A 118 5.88 -10.96 -1.88
N GLY A 119 6.73 -10.36 -2.73
CA GLY A 119 7.08 -8.95 -2.65
C GLY A 119 5.92 -8.00 -2.95
N VAL A 120 5.14 -8.29 -4.00
CA VAL A 120 3.94 -7.53 -4.35
C VAL A 120 2.87 -7.69 -3.28
N GLY A 121 2.64 -8.92 -2.80
CA GLY A 121 1.67 -9.21 -1.75
C GLY A 121 2.02 -8.50 -0.44
N MET A 122 3.29 -8.53 -0.03
CA MET A 122 3.75 -7.83 1.17
C MET A 122 3.68 -6.31 1.02
N SER A 123 4.03 -5.76 -0.15
CA SER A 123 3.87 -4.34 -0.45
C SER A 123 2.40 -3.91 -0.40
N LEU A 124 1.48 -4.71 -0.98
CA LEU A 124 0.05 -4.45 -0.91
C LEU A 124 -0.48 -4.53 0.53
N ALA A 125 -0.04 -5.52 1.31
CA ALA A 125 -0.46 -5.69 2.69
C ALA A 125 0.01 -4.53 3.59
N ILE A 126 1.26 -4.09 3.44
CA ILE A 126 1.80 -2.90 4.12
C ILE A 126 1.05 -1.65 3.68
N TRP A 127 0.80 -1.51 2.38
CA TRP A 127 0.06 -0.38 1.83
C TRP A 127 -1.38 -0.30 2.34
N GLN A 128 -2.07 -1.44 2.46
CA GLN A 128 -3.40 -1.53 3.06
C GLN A 128 -3.41 -1.24 4.57
N ARG A 129 -2.37 -1.68 5.31
CA ARG A 129 -2.26 -1.40 6.75
C ARG A 129 -1.93 0.06 7.05
N GLY A 130 -1.08 0.69 6.23
CA GLY A 130 -0.62 2.07 6.43
C GLY A 130 -1.67 3.14 6.14
N ARG A 131 -2.72 2.81 5.38
CA ARG A 131 -3.83 3.72 5.06
C ARG A 131 -5.18 3.08 5.42
N ARG A 132 -5.49 3.00 6.71
CA ARG A 132 -6.92 2.98 7.09
C ARG A 132 -7.49 4.31 6.62
N SER A 133 -8.24 4.28 5.53
CA SER A 133 -8.89 5.48 5.01
C SER A 133 -9.83 6.06 6.08
N PRO A 134 -10.09 7.38 6.07
CA PRO A 134 -11.06 7.98 6.99
C PRO A 134 -12.42 7.27 6.97
N GLU A 135 -12.81 6.74 5.81
CA GLU A 135 -14.01 5.92 5.62
C GLU A 135 -13.97 4.62 6.44
N VAL A 136 -12.83 3.92 6.50
CA VAL A 136 -12.68 2.72 7.33
C VAL A 136 -12.80 3.06 8.81
N ALA A 137 -12.21 4.17 9.26
CA ALA A 137 -12.33 4.63 10.64
C ALA A 137 -13.78 5.02 10.98
N ALA A 138 -14.44 5.77 10.10
CA ALA A 138 -15.84 6.14 10.25
C ALA A 138 -16.76 4.90 10.25
N ARG A 139 -16.50 3.90 9.40
CA ARG A 139 -17.21 2.60 9.42
C ARG A 139 -17.01 1.85 10.73
N ALA A 140 -15.83 1.92 11.32
CA ALA A 140 -15.55 1.34 12.64
C ALA A 140 -16.23 2.11 13.80
N GLY A 141 -16.91 3.22 13.53
CA GLY A 141 -17.57 4.05 14.54
C GLY A 141 -16.65 5.07 15.19
N VAL A 142 -15.58 5.48 14.52
CA VAL A 142 -14.70 6.56 14.99
C VAL A 142 -15.10 7.86 14.29
N ALA A 143 -15.53 8.86 15.05
CA ALA A 143 -15.71 10.22 14.58
C ALA A 143 -14.63 11.13 15.16
N ARG A 144 -14.22 12.15 14.41
CA ARG A 144 -13.22 13.14 14.84
C ARG A 144 -13.69 14.55 14.51
N THR A 145 -13.59 15.45 15.47
CA THR A 145 -13.70 16.89 15.25
C THR A 145 -12.30 17.50 15.07
N PHE A 146 -12.22 18.61 14.35
CA PHE A 146 -10.96 19.29 14.02
C PHE A 146 -10.86 20.62 14.75
N ARG A 147 -9.64 21.02 15.13
CA ARG A 147 -9.36 22.35 15.72
C ARG A 147 -9.93 23.49 14.88
N SER A 148 -9.79 23.44 13.56
CA SER A 148 -10.53 24.34 12.65
C SER A 148 -11.81 23.65 12.19
N PRO A 149 -13.00 24.17 12.53
CA PRO A 149 -14.27 23.56 12.12
C PRO A 149 -14.35 23.41 10.60
N ARG A 150 -14.50 22.18 10.11
CA ARG A 150 -14.70 21.87 8.69
C ARG A 150 -16.19 21.68 8.40
N ASN A 151 -16.97 22.73 8.67
CA ASN A 151 -18.41 22.77 8.42
C ASN A 151 -18.69 23.09 6.94
N PHE A 152 -19.91 22.80 6.46
CA PHE A 152 -20.36 23.22 5.15
C PHE A 152 -20.88 24.66 5.27
N PRO A 153 -20.10 25.69 4.89
CA PRO A 153 -20.41 27.07 5.25
C PRO A 153 -21.67 27.61 4.56
N ALA A 154 -21.95 27.12 3.34
CA ALA A 154 -23.11 27.52 2.54
C ALA A 154 -24.40 26.75 2.91
N MET A 155 -24.36 25.88 3.92
CA MET A 155 -25.51 25.15 4.43
C MET A 155 -25.90 25.70 5.80
N THR A 156 -27.18 25.61 6.12
CA THR A 156 -27.70 25.91 7.45
C THR A 156 -27.17 24.93 8.51
N VAL A 157 -27.29 25.29 9.79
CA VAL A 157 -27.01 24.36 10.91
C VAL A 157 -27.79 23.05 10.75
N PHE A 158 -29.07 23.16 10.42
CA PHE A 158 -29.95 22.01 10.22
C PHE A 158 -29.47 21.11 9.08
N GLU A 159 -29.19 21.66 7.91
CA GLU A 159 -28.70 20.90 6.74
C GLU A 159 -27.35 20.24 7.01
N ASN A 160 -26.44 20.94 7.71
CA ASN A 160 -25.12 20.42 8.08
C ASN A 160 -25.22 19.14 8.92
N ILE A 161 -26.19 19.08 9.82
CA ILE A 161 -26.42 17.92 10.71
C ILE A 161 -27.24 16.86 9.97
N LEU A 162 -28.30 17.25 9.26
CA LEU A 162 -29.16 16.33 8.51
C LEU A 162 -28.37 15.47 7.53
N VAL A 163 -27.47 16.06 6.74
CA VAL A 163 -26.67 15.30 5.77
C VAL A 163 -25.78 14.25 6.45
N THR A 164 -25.32 14.54 7.67
CA THR A 164 -24.52 13.59 8.46
C THR A 164 -25.38 12.50 9.10
N VAL A 165 -26.60 12.81 9.53
CA VAL A 165 -27.57 11.82 10.05
C VAL A 165 -27.98 10.85 8.94
N GLU A 166 -28.30 11.37 7.75
CA GLU A 166 -28.67 10.54 6.60
C GLU A 166 -27.53 9.58 6.21
N GLN A 167 -26.28 10.05 6.20
CA GLN A 167 -25.11 9.20 5.95
C GLN A 167 -24.88 8.16 7.06
N GLY A 168 -25.07 8.55 8.34
CA GLY A 168 -24.97 7.63 9.48
C GLY A 168 -25.99 6.49 9.41
N ILE A 169 -27.21 6.77 8.95
CA ILE A 169 -28.26 5.77 8.74
C ILE A 169 -27.96 4.92 7.50
N TYR A 170 -27.52 5.53 6.40
CA TYR A 170 -27.10 4.81 5.20
C TYR A 170 -26.04 3.74 5.52
N ARG A 171 -25.07 4.07 6.39
CA ARG A 171 -24.03 3.14 6.86
C ARG A 171 -24.58 1.88 7.53
N LYS A 172 -25.72 1.99 8.23
CA LYS A 172 -26.35 0.87 8.94
C LYS A 172 -27.34 0.09 8.09
N SER A 173 -27.75 0.65 6.95
CA SER A 173 -28.72 0.03 6.04
C SER A 173 -28.06 -0.95 5.06
N SER A 174 -28.80 -1.96 4.63
CA SER A 174 -28.36 -2.89 3.58
C SER A 174 -28.25 -2.14 2.24
N ALA A 175 -27.17 -2.37 1.49
CA ALA A 175 -26.91 -1.71 0.21
C ALA A 175 -28.02 -1.93 -0.84
N TRP A 176 -28.83 -2.99 -0.68
CA TRP A 176 -29.90 -3.35 -1.61
C TRP A 176 -31.25 -2.69 -1.28
N TRP A 177 -31.46 -2.23 -0.04
CA TRP A 177 -32.66 -1.51 0.38
C TRP A 177 -32.34 -0.49 1.48
N PRO A 178 -31.87 0.72 1.11
CA PRO A 178 -31.73 1.81 2.05
C PRO A 178 -33.12 2.33 2.44
N HIS A 179 -33.72 1.76 3.47
CA HIS A 179 -34.92 2.31 4.10
C HIS A 179 -34.56 3.51 4.97
N ILE A 180 -34.40 4.67 4.34
CA ILE A 180 -34.24 5.93 5.06
C ILE A 180 -35.62 6.48 5.38
N ASN A 181 -36.02 6.38 6.65
CA ASN A 181 -37.19 7.10 7.11
C ASN A 181 -36.80 8.57 7.34
N LYS A 182 -37.15 9.44 6.38
CA LYS A 182 -36.84 10.87 6.44
C LYS A 182 -37.37 11.53 7.72
N ALA A 183 -38.53 11.12 8.23
CA ALA A 183 -39.08 11.67 9.46
C ALA A 183 -38.15 11.42 10.65
N ASN A 184 -37.61 10.19 10.77
CA ASN A 184 -36.64 9.86 11.82
C ASN A 184 -35.33 10.63 11.67
N CYS A 185 -34.88 10.91 10.43
CA CYS A 185 -33.69 11.73 10.21
C CYS A 185 -33.90 13.16 10.71
N ILE A 186 -35.07 13.74 10.43
CA ILE A 186 -35.43 15.10 10.86
C ILE A 186 -35.51 15.17 12.39
N GLU A 187 -36.25 14.25 13.02
CA GLU A 187 -36.36 14.18 14.48
C GLU A 187 -35.00 14.05 15.14
N ARG A 188 -34.15 13.14 14.63
CA ARG A 188 -32.78 12.98 15.13
C ARG A 188 -31.92 14.23 14.94
N THR A 189 -32.12 14.96 13.85
CA THR A 189 -31.41 16.22 13.58
C THR A 189 -31.80 17.28 14.60
N GLU A 190 -33.09 17.43 14.89
CA GLU A 190 -33.60 18.37 15.90
C GLU A 190 -33.11 18.04 17.31
N GLU A 191 -33.08 16.76 17.68
CA GLU A 191 -32.50 16.30 18.94
C GLU A 191 -31.03 16.71 19.08
N LEU A 192 -30.24 16.51 18.02
CA LEU A 192 -28.82 16.85 18.03
C LEU A 192 -28.60 18.35 18.13
N ILE A 193 -29.36 19.16 17.39
CA ILE A 193 -29.33 20.63 17.49
C ILE A 193 -29.63 21.09 18.92
N ARG A 194 -30.67 20.51 19.54
CA ARG A 194 -31.03 20.79 20.93
C ARG A 194 -29.92 20.41 21.89
N SER A 195 -29.29 19.24 21.69
CA SER A 195 -28.22 18.75 22.58
C SER A 195 -26.98 19.63 22.61
N VAL A 196 -26.72 20.38 21.54
CA VAL A 196 -25.57 21.30 21.45
C VAL A 196 -25.95 22.77 21.62
N GLY A 197 -27.21 23.06 21.97
CA GLY A 197 -27.68 24.41 22.26
C GLY A 197 -27.77 25.34 21.05
N LEU A 198 -28.00 24.82 19.84
CA LEU A 198 -28.06 25.59 18.59
C LEU A 198 -29.49 25.79 18.03
N ILE A 199 -30.51 25.70 18.90
CA ILE A 199 -31.92 25.75 18.46
C ILE A 199 -32.22 27.04 17.71
N ASP A 200 -31.80 28.19 18.26
CA ASP A 200 -32.11 29.50 17.69
C ASP A 200 -31.36 29.74 16.35
N GLN A 201 -30.23 29.04 16.14
CA GLN A 201 -29.41 29.13 14.94
C GLN A 201 -29.72 28.03 13.91
N SER A 202 -30.76 27.21 14.12
CA SER A 202 -31.06 26.04 13.28
C SER A 202 -31.09 26.35 11.77
N PHE A 203 -31.63 27.51 11.41
CA PHE A 203 -31.77 27.97 10.02
C PHE A 203 -30.76 29.04 9.61
N SER A 204 -29.81 29.38 10.47
CA SER A 204 -28.69 30.27 10.14
C SER A 204 -27.63 29.49 9.36
N PHE A 205 -26.95 30.17 8.43
CA PHE A 205 -25.81 29.57 7.71
C PHE A 205 -24.66 29.29 8.67
N ALA A 206 -23.95 28.18 8.44
CA ALA A 206 -22.78 27.84 9.25
C ALA A 206 -21.66 28.89 9.15
N SER A 207 -21.62 29.69 8.08
CA SER A 207 -20.71 30.83 7.92
C SER A 207 -20.97 31.97 8.93
N ASP A 208 -22.21 32.11 9.39
CA ASP A 208 -22.64 33.26 10.19
C ASP A 208 -22.50 32.99 11.70
N LEU A 209 -22.21 31.74 12.05
CA LEU A 209 -22.00 31.29 13.41
C LEU A 209 -20.70 31.84 14.01
N THR A 210 -20.75 32.16 15.29
CA THR A 210 -19.57 32.42 16.11
C THR A 210 -18.66 31.19 16.17
N ARG A 211 -17.38 31.38 16.51
CA ARG A 211 -16.41 30.27 16.63
C ARG A 211 -16.87 29.18 17.62
N TYR A 212 -17.53 29.57 18.70
CA TYR A 212 -18.13 28.66 19.68
C TYR A 212 -19.25 27.81 19.04
N GLU A 213 -20.20 28.46 18.36
CA GLU A 213 -21.31 27.77 17.71
C GLU A 213 -20.82 26.86 16.57
N GLN A 214 -19.82 27.28 15.79
CA GLN A 214 -19.19 26.42 14.78
C GLN A 214 -18.56 25.16 15.39
N ARG A 215 -18.02 25.24 16.61
CA ARG A 215 -17.50 24.09 17.35
C ARG A 215 -18.64 23.17 17.79
N CYS A 216 -19.71 23.73 18.37
CA CYS A 216 -20.91 22.98 18.75
C CYS A 216 -21.52 22.24 17.55
N LEU A 217 -21.60 22.90 16.39
CA LEU A 217 -22.03 22.28 15.13
C LEU A 217 -21.14 21.10 14.74
N GLY A 218 -19.81 21.26 14.85
CA GLY A 218 -18.86 20.19 14.58
C GLY A 218 -19.05 18.97 15.50
N ILE A 219 -19.38 19.20 16.78
CA ILE A 219 -19.71 18.14 17.74
C ILE A 219 -21.00 17.43 17.35
N ALA A 220 -22.07 18.18 17.05
CA ALA A 220 -23.34 17.61 16.61
C ALA A 220 -23.18 16.73 15.35
N ARG A 221 -22.40 17.18 14.37
CA ARG A 221 -22.06 16.39 13.16
C ARG A 221 -21.25 15.14 13.48
N GLY A 222 -20.34 15.21 14.45
CA GLY A 222 -19.62 14.03 14.95
C GLY A 222 -20.57 13.00 15.55
N LEU A 223 -21.55 13.44 16.34
CA LEU A 223 -22.55 12.59 16.98
C LEU A 223 -23.61 12.04 16.01
N ALA A 224 -23.94 12.79 14.96
CA ALA A 224 -24.87 12.38 13.92
C ALA A 224 -24.46 11.06 13.23
N MET A 225 -23.16 10.76 13.20
CA MET A 225 -22.63 9.51 12.65
C MET A 225 -22.89 8.28 13.53
N ASP A 226 -23.47 8.47 14.72
CA ASP A 226 -23.56 7.46 15.78
C ASP A 226 -22.20 6.77 16.04
N PRO A 227 -21.20 7.55 16.51
CA PRO A 227 -19.88 7.02 16.77
C PRO A 227 -19.87 6.18 18.04
N ARG A 228 -19.02 5.15 18.04
CA ARG A 228 -18.60 4.47 19.26
C ARG A 228 -17.53 5.28 19.99
N ILE A 229 -16.68 5.99 19.23
CA ILE A 229 -15.60 6.82 19.74
C ILE A 229 -15.68 8.20 19.10
N LEU A 230 -15.80 9.25 19.91
CA LEU A 230 -15.71 10.64 19.46
C LEU A 230 -14.36 11.24 19.90
N LEU A 231 -13.53 11.61 18.93
CA LEU A 231 -12.24 12.26 19.14
C LEU A 231 -12.41 13.78 19.02
N ILE A 232 -12.02 14.51 20.06
CA ILE A 232 -12.10 15.97 20.09
C ILE A 232 -10.73 16.56 20.36
N ASP A 233 -10.24 17.35 19.41
CA ASP A 233 -8.88 17.89 19.40
C ASP A 233 -8.91 19.37 19.77
N GLU A 234 -8.34 19.71 20.93
CA GLU A 234 -8.27 21.06 21.50
C GLU A 234 -9.64 21.79 21.50
N PRO A 235 -10.66 21.25 22.20
CA PRO A 235 -12.04 21.75 22.12
C PRO A 235 -12.19 23.23 22.48
N ALA A 236 -11.49 23.65 23.53
CA ALA A 236 -11.60 24.95 24.19
C ALA A 236 -10.61 26.01 23.67
N ASP A 237 -9.83 25.69 22.63
CA ASP A 237 -8.79 26.59 22.10
C ASP A 237 -9.37 27.92 21.58
N GLY A 238 -8.82 29.02 22.11
CA GLY A 238 -9.20 30.39 21.76
C GLY A 238 -10.66 30.76 22.07
N MET A 239 -11.24 30.13 23.10
CA MET A 239 -12.51 30.51 23.72
C MET A 239 -12.27 31.24 25.04
N ASN A 240 -13.22 32.09 25.45
CA ASN A 240 -13.18 32.70 26.78
C ASN A 240 -13.63 31.70 27.87
N THR A 241 -13.35 31.98 29.14
CA THR A 241 -13.64 31.07 30.26
C THR A 241 -15.12 30.65 30.32
N GLN A 242 -16.05 31.58 30.06
CA GLN A 242 -17.48 31.30 30.06
C GLN A 242 -17.87 30.30 28.96
N GLN A 243 -17.36 30.50 27.74
CA GLN A 243 -17.56 29.59 26.61
C GLN A 243 -16.93 28.22 26.85
N GLN A 244 -15.77 28.17 27.49
CA GLN A 244 -15.12 26.91 27.87
C GLN A 244 -15.98 26.10 28.84
N HIS A 245 -16.55 26.75 29.87
CA HIS A 245 -17.49 26.09 30.78
C HIS A 245 -18.78 25.64 30.09
N ALA A 246 -19.34 26.45 29.20
CA ALA A 246 -20.54 26.08 28.43
C ALA A 246 -20.26 24.87 27.53
N LEU A 247 -19.11 24.85 26.84
CA LEU A 247 -18.68 23.72 26.02
C LEU A 247 -18.47 22.46 26.86
N ALA A 248 -17.83 22.59 28.03
CA ALA A 248 -17.64 21.47 28.95
C ALA A 248 -18.98 20.88 29.42
N GLY A 249 -19.99 21.72 29.66
CA GLY A 249 -21.35 21.28 29.97
C GLY A 249 -21.95 20.42 28.85
N ILE A 250 -21.90 20.90 27.61
CA ILE A 250 -22.37 20.16 26.43
C ILE A 250 -21.64 18.82 26.31
N LEU A 251 -20.30 18.83 26.41
CA LEU A 251 -19.49 17.61 26.32
C LEU A 251 -19.87 16.60 27.40
N LYS A 252 -20.09 17.05 28.63
CA LYS A 252 -20.50 16.18 29.74
C LYS A 252 -21.84 15.48 29.47
N ASP A 253 -22.81 16.18 28.90
CA ASP A 253 -24.11 15.59 28.57
C ASP A 253 -24.02 14.64 27.37
N VAL A 254 -23.23 14.99 26.36
CA VAL A 254 -22.97 14.15 25.19
C VAL A 254 -22.24 12.85 25.57
N CYS A 255 -21.27 12.90 26.48
CA CYS A 255 -20.49 11.75 26.93
C CYS A 255 -21.32 10.65 27.62
N LYS A 256 -22.56 10.93 28.04
CA LYS A 256 -23.46 9.91 28.63
C LYS A 256 -23.83 8.80 27.65
N GLY A 257 -23.77 9.08 26.34
CA GLY A 257 -24.18 8.13 25.30
C GLY A 257 -23.05 7.50 24.48
N VAL A 258 -21.81 8.01 24.56
CA VAL A 258 -20.70 7.63 23.67
C VAL A 258 -19.37 7.63 24.44
N LEU A 259 -18.44 6.73 24.09
CA LEU A 259 -17.05 6.83 24.57
C LEU A 259 -16.36 8.05 23.91
N THR A 260 -16.07 9.07 24.68
CA THR A 260 -15.45 10.31 24.18
C THR A 260 -13.99 10.36 24.59
N LEU A 261 -13.09 10.60 23.63
CA LEU A 261 -11.69 10.93 23.89
C LEU A 261 -11.48 12.41 23.58
N VAL A 262 -11.11 13.17 24.62
CA VAL A 262 -10.75 14.58 24.49
C VAL A 262 -9.24 14.71 24.57
N VAL A 263 -8.66 15.42 23.63
CA VAL A 263 -7.23 15.75 23.56
C VAL A 263 -7.06 17.23 23.85
N THR A 264 -6.32 17.57 24.91
CA THR A 264 -5.99 18.94 25.30
C THR A 264 -4.48 19.11 25.36
N SER A 265 -3.97 20.29 24.97
CA SER A 265 -2.54 20.60 24.94
C SER A 265 -2.05 21.45 26.11
N ALA A 266 -2.96 22.08 26.86
CA ALA A 266 -2.65 22.90 28.03
C ALA A 266 -3.22 22.28 29.31
N GLY A 267 -2.40 22.17 30.36
CA GLY A 267 -2.74 21.48 31.62
C GLY A 267 -3.86 22.11 32.46
N ASN A 268 -4.38 23.29 32.09
CA ASN A 268 -5.37 24.04 32.86
C ASN A 268 -6.72 24.23 32.13
N ASP A 269 -7.00 23.42 31.10
CA ASP A 269 -8.28 23.49 30.37
C ASP A 269 -9.44 23.04 31.28
N PRO A 270 -10.53 23.84 31.46
CA PRO A 270 -11.73 23.44 32.19
C PRO A 270 -12.33 22.12 31.70
N VAL A 271 -12.07 21.73 30.44
CA VAL A 271 -12.49 20.44 29.88
C VAL A 271 -11.80 19.26 30.58
N ALA A 272 -10.64 19.44 31.20
CA ALA A 272 -10.01 18.39 32.01
C ALA A 272 -10.85 18.02 33.26
N LEU A 273 -11.64 18.96 33.79
CA LEU A 273 -12.47 18.74 34.98
C LEU A 273 -13.67 17.82 34.72
N ILE A 274 -14.06 17.63 33.46
CA ILE A 274 -15.17 16.74 33.09
C ILE A 274 -14.69 15.34 32.68
N CYS A 275 -13.37 15.11 32.58
CA CYS A 275 -12.81 13.83 32.15
C CYS A 275 -12.81 12.82 33.30
N ASP A 276 -13.34 11.61 33.06
CA ASP A 276 -13.29 10.51 34.04
C ASP A 276 -11.86 10.00 34.26
N ARG A 277 -11.01 10.11 33.24
CA ARG A 277 -9.61 9.69 33.27
C ARG A 277 -8.75 10.68 32.49
N THR A 278 -7.56 10.96 33.01
CA THR A 278 -6.55 11.78 32.35
C THR A 278 -5.31 10.94 32.07
N VAL A 279 -4.69 11.16 30.91
CA VAL A 279 -3.43 10.53 30.52
C VAL A 279 -2.45 11.62 30.16
N HIS A 280 -1.34 11.68 30.88
CA HIS A 280 -0.25 12.62 30.58
C HIS A 280 0.76 11.94 29.68
N LEU A 281 0.98 12.52 28.49
CA LEU A 281 1.99 12.05 27.55
C LEU A 281 3.24 12.93 27.70
N SER A 282 4.34 12.34 28.18
CA SER A 282 5.65 13.01 28.16
C SER A 282 6.36 12.67 26.86
N PRO A 283 6.91 13.65 26.12
CA PRO A 283 7.88 13.33 25.07
C PRO A 283 9.10 12.68 25.75
N HIS A 284 9.46 11.48 25.30
CA HIS A 284 10.76 10.87 25.57
C HIS A 284 11.75 11.30 24.49
#